data_AF-A0A1Q7Z2B9-F1
#
_entry.id   AF-A0A1Q7Z2B9-F1
#
_cell.length_a   1.000
_cell.length_b   1.000
_cell.length_c   1.000
_cell.angle_alpha   90.00
_cell.angle_beta   90.00
_cell.angle_gamma   90.00
#
_symmetry.space_group_name_H-M   'P 1'
#
loop_
_entity.id
_entity.type
_entity.pdbx_description
1 polymer ?
#
loop_
_entity_poly.entity_id
_entity_poly.type
_entity_poly.pdbx_seq_one_letter_code
_entity_poly.pdbx_strand_id
1 'polypeptide(L)'
;MRIGIDLGGTKIAAVALAPAGEEITRRRVTTPRDYVASLEAITGLVRELDRAAGEAGTVGVGIPGTVDGAAAGAHVVFGVILGTGVGGGIVVDGRCLLGANLIAGEWGHNPLPWLGPDEWPGPPCYCGKRGCVEAWLSGPAFERDHAERTGVALSGREIVEAAAGGDPGAAATLARYHDRLGRALASLVNLLDPDVVVLGGGMSNIAGLPEAASALLLRHLFAAGADSDPVATRVVRAAHGDASGVRGAAWLWPAIT
;
A
#
# COMPACT_ATOMS: atom_id res chain seq x y z
N MET A 1 10.33 23.02 9.97
CA MET A 1 9.38 21.87 9.92
C MET A 1 9.49 21.07 8.62
N ARG A 2 8.79 19.93 8.51
CA ARG A 2 8.67 19.11 7.29
C ARG A 2 7.21 18.98 6.85
N ILE A 3 6.93 19.11 5.56
CA ILE A 3 5.62 18.89 4.96
C ILE A 3 5.66 17.64 4.11
N GLY A 4 4.68 16.77 4.30
CA GLY A 4 4.48 15.60 3.47
C GLY A 4 3.15 15.64 2.74
N ILE A 5 3.19 15.36 1.44
CA ILE A 5 2.04 15.31 0.54
C ILE A 5 1.86 13.87 0.04
N ASP A 6 0.66 13.34 0.23
CA ASP A 6 0.21 12.08 -0.33
C ASP A 6 -0.84 12.38 -1.41
N LEU A 7 -0.43 12.23 -2.67
CA LEU A 7 -1.28 12.42 -3.84
C LEU A 7 -1.97 11.09 -4.19
N GLY A 8 -3.13 10.84 -3.58
CA GLY A 8 -3.96 9.70 -3.92
C GLY A 8 -4.88 9.98 -5.12
N GLY A 9 -5.44 8.94 -5.75
CA GLY A 9 -6.36 9.09 -6.89
C GLY A 9 -7.73 9.70 -6.57
N THR A 10 -8.10 9.80 -5.28
CA THR A 10 -9.38 10.39 -4.84
C THR A 10 -9.20 11.54 -3.86
N LYS A 11 -8.16 11.49 -3.03
CA LYS A 11 -7.85 12.52 -2.04
C LYS A 11 -6.36 12.86 -2.08
N ILE A 12 -6.05 14.14 -1.91
CA ILE A 12 -4.70 14.63 -1.60
C ILE A 12 -4.68 14.91 -0.11
N ALA A 13 -3.77 14.26 0.61
CA ALA A 13 -3.55 14.52 2.02
C ALA A 13 -2.22 15.25 2.22
N ALA A 14 -2.16 16.12 3.21
CA ALA A 14 -0.96 16.86 3.56
C ALA A 14 -0.80 16.95 5.08
N VAL A 15 0.43 16.80 5.56
CA VAL A 15 0.76 16.91 7.00
C VAL A 15 2.00 17.78 7.18
N ALA A 16 1.98 18.63 8.21
CA ALA A 16 3.18 19.31 8.71
C ALA A 16 3.66 18.61 9.98
N LEU A 17 4.94 18.24 10.02
CA LEU A 17 5.61 17.59 11.14
C LEU A 17 6.71 18.49 11.72
N ALA A 18 6.79 18.50 13.04
CA ALA A 18 7.91 19.07 13.77
C ALA A 18 9.21 18.29 13.50
N PRO A 19 10.39 18.85 13.79
CA PRO A 19 11.67 18.17 13.57
C PRO A 19 11.78 16.78 14.22
N ALA A 20 11.15 16.57 15.38
CA ALA A 20 11.12 15.29 16.09
C ALA A 20 9.97 14.36 15.65
N GLY A 21 9.16 14.76 14.66
CA GLY A 21 8.15 13.90 14.02
C GLY A 21 6.72 14.07 14.55
N GLU A 22 6.50 14.94 15.54
CA GLU A 22 5.17 15.27 16.04
C GLU A 22 4.33 15.98 14.99
N GLU A 23 3.05 15.62 14.89
CA GLU A 23 2.11 16.27 13.96
C GLU A 23 1.75 17.67 14.45
N ILE A 24 2.03 18.69 13.63
CA ILE A 24 1.62 20.08 13.87
C ILE A 24 0.18 20.26 13.38
N THR A 25 -0.08 19.87 12.13
CA THR A 25 -1.40 20.02 11.50
C THR A 25 -1.51 19.12 10.27
N ARG A 26 -2.75 18.74 9.94
CA ARG A 26 -3.09 17.94 8.76
C ARG A 26 -4.25 18.53 7.97
N ARG A 27 -4.23 18.37 6.65
CA ARG A 27 -5.30 18.78 5.73
C ARG A 27 -5.54 17.72 4.67
N ARG A 28 -6.75 17.70 4.13
CA ARG A 28 -7.14 16.81 3.02
C ARG A 28 -8.05 17.56 2.06
N VAL A 29 -7.85 17.36 0.77
CA VAL A 29 -8.72 17.86 -0.31
C VAL A 29 -9.06 16.73 -1.27
N THR A 30 -10.09 16.93 -2.10
CA THR A 30 -10.40 16.01 -3.20
C THR A 30 -9.36 16.15 -4.30
N THR A 31 -8.88 15.03 -4.84
CA THR A 31 -7.93 15.02 -5.96
C THR A 31 -8.64 15.48 -7.23
N PRO A 32 -8.21 16.61 -7.84
CA PRO A 32 -8.72 17.03 -9.14
C PRO A 32 -8.35 16.01 -10.22
N ARG A 33 -9.17 15.89 -11.26
CA ARG A 33 -8.85 15.06 -12.45
C ARG A 33 -8.06 15.82 -13.52
N ASP A 34 -7.66 17.04 -13.21
CA ASP A 34 -6.87 17.91 -14.08
C ASP A 34 -5.49 18.15 -13.46
N TYR A 35 -4.46 18.14 -14.30
CA TYR A 35 -3.07 18.26 -13.85
C TYR A 35 -2.78 19.62 -13.22
N VAL A 36 -3.22 20.72 -13.86
CA VAL A 36 -2.99 22.09 -13.35
C VAL A 36 -3.73 22.28 -12.04
N ALA A 37 -5.00 21.85 -11.98
CA ALA A 37 -5.78 21.89 -10.76
C ALA A 37 -5.16 21.06 -9.63
N SER A 38 -4.51 19.93 -9.95
CA SER A 38 -3.80 19.11 -8.96
C SER A 38 -2.57 19.83 -8.40
N LEU A 39 -1.81 20.53 -9.24
CA LEU A 39 -0.69 21.37 -8.79
C LEU A 39 -1.18 22.54 -7.92
N GLU A 40 -2.28 23.20 -8.30
CA GLU A 40 -2.91 24.25 -7.50
C GLU A 40 -3.38 23.73 -6.14
N ALA A 41 -3.98 22.53 -6.11
CA ALA A 41 -4.40 21.90 -4.87
C ALA A 41 -3.22 21.58 -3.94
N ILE A 42 -2.12 21.02 -4.48
CA ILE A 42 -0.91 20.72 -3.70
C ILE A 42 -0.26 22.01 -3.16
N THR A 43 -0.08 23.01 -4.02
CA THR A 43 0.54 24.30 -3.60
C THR A 43 -0.35 25.06 -2.61
N GLY A 44 -1.67 24.98 -2.75
CA GLY A 44 -2.63 25.52 -1.77
C GLY A 44 -2.49 24.86 -0.42
N LEU A 45 -2.42 23.53 -0.38
CA LEU A 45 -2.19 22.74 0.84
C LEU A 45 -0.88 23.12 1.54
N VAL A 46 0.23 23.25 0.80
CA VAL A 46 1.52 23.66 1.36
C VAL A 46 1.42 25.04 2.02
N ARG A 47 0.85 26.03 1.33
CA ARG A 47 0.68 27.40 1.86
C ARG A 47 -0.23 27.46 3.10
N GLU A 48 -1.23 26.59 3.18
CA GLU A 48 -2.06 26.46 4.38
C GLU A 48 -1.29 25.88 5.55
N LEU A 49 -0.47 24.86 5.31
CA LEU A 49 0.38 24.23 6.33
C LEU A 49 1.45 25.22 6.84
N ASP A 50 2.12 25.94 5.95
CA ASP A 50 3.08 27.00 6.32
C ASP A 50 2.44 28.05 7.24
N ARG A 51 1.25 28.55 6.87
CA ARG A 51 0.53 29.52 7.70
C ARG A 51 0.11 28.96 9.05
N ALA A 52 -0.31 27.70 9.10
CA ALA A 52 -0.75 27.06 10.34
C ALA A 52 0.42 26.74 11.29
N ALA A 53 1.60 26.44 10.74
CA ALA A 53 2.81 26.18 11.53
C ALA A 53 3.58 27.47 11.90
N GLY A 54 3.35 28.56 11.18
CA GLY A 54 4.01 29.85 11.41
C GLY A 54 5.40 29.97 10.81
N GLU A 55 5.84 29.00 10.00
CA GLU A 55 7.12 29.00 9.29
C GLU A 55 6.97 28.27 7.94
N ALA A 56 7.96 28.40 7.04
CA ALA A 56 7.99 27.64 5.80
C ALA A 56 8.67 26.27 6.01
N GLY A 57 8.09 25.21 5.46
CA GLY A 57 8.62 23.85 5.54
C GLY A 57 9.33 23.37 4.27
N THR A 58 10.15 22.31 4.39
CA THR A 58 10.50 21.50 3.22
C THR A 58 9.33 20.62 2.81
N VAL A 59 9.13 20.41 1.52
CA VAL A 59 8.00 19.62 0.99
C VAL A 59 8.51 18.35 0.35
N GLY A 60 8.05 17.20 0.84
CA GLY A 60 8.16 15.94 0.12
C GLY A 60 6.80 15.46 -0.35
N VAL A 61 6.77 14.84 -1.53
CA VAL A 61 5.58 14.19 -2.10
C VAL A 61 5.92 12.71 -2.23
N GLY A 62 5.20 11.83 -1.54
CA GLY A 62 5.67 10.46 -1.39
C GLY A 62 4.74 9.47 -0.73
N ILE A 63 5.15 8.21 -0.84
CA ILE A 63 4.51 6.97 -0.40
C ILE A 63 5.02 6.65 1.04
N PRO A 64 4.41 5.73 1.84
CA PRO A 64 4.84 5.46 3.21
C PRO A 64 6.35 5.26 3.36
N GLY A 65 6.94 5.95 4.33
CA GLY A 65 8.39 6.03 4.53
C GLY A 65 8.91 5.11 5.64
N THR A 66 10.23 5.08 5.79
CA THR A 66 10.97 4.10 6.64
C THR A 66 11.60 4.70 7.89
N VAL A 67 11.52 6.02 8.05
CA VAL A 67 12.17 6.75 9.15
C VAL A 67 11.39 6.60 10.48
N ASP A 68 10.12 6.23 10.42
CA ASP A 68 9.21 6.10 11.57
C ASP A 68 8.19 4.98 11.33
N GLY A 69 7.49 4.54 12.38
CA GLY A 69 6.43 3.55 12.33
C GLY A 69 6.92 2.11 12.14
N ALA A 70 6.12 1.29 11.47
CA ALA A 70 6.32 -0.17 11.41
C ALA A 70 7.59 -0.62 10.64
N ALA A 71 8.22 0.30 9.90
CA ALA A 71 9.43 0.08 9.11
C ALA A 71 10.70 0.70 9.73
N ALA A 72 10.61 1.28 10.93
CA ALA A 72 11.75 1.93 11.57
C ALA A 72 12.96 0.97 11.70
N GLY A 73 14.13 1.44 11.25
CA GLY A 73 15.39 0.69 11.32
C GLY A 73 15.60 -0.36 10.20
N ALA A 74 14.65 -0.53 9.28
CA ALA A 74 14.83 -1.41 8.12
C ALA A 74 15.64 -0.72 7.00
N HIS A 75 16.47 -1.50 6.31
CA HIS A 75 17.28 -1.05 5.17
C HIS A 75 16.45 -1.07 3.88
N VAL A 76 15.82 -2.20 3.57
CA VAL A 76 14.99 -2.38 2.37
C VAL A 76 13.55 -2.56 2.78
N VAL A 77 12.70 -1.63 2.35
CA VAL A 77 11.28 -1.61 2.68
C VAL A 77 10.45 -1.59 1.42
N PHE A 78 9.44 -2.45 1.39
CA PHE A 78 8.39 -2.39 0.39
C PHE A 78 7.07 -1.93 1.04
N GLY A 79 6.66 -0.70 0.74
CA GLY A 79 5.34 -0.20 1.12
C GLY A 79 4.30 -0.71 0.13
N VAL A 80 3.19 -1.27 0.62
CA VAL A 80 2.04 -1.71 -0.19
C VAL A 80 0.83 -0.86 0.19
N ILE A 81 0.07 -0.41 -0.81
CA ILE A 81 -1.25 0.21 -0.58
C ILE A 81 -2.30 -0.71 -1.19
N LEU A 82 -3.21 -1.22 -0.36
CA LEU A 82 -4.35 -2.03 -0.77
C LEU A 82 -5.64 -1.24 -0.53
N GLY A 83 -6.22 -0.66 -1.57
CA GLY A 83 -7.37 0.24 -1.47
C GLY A 83 -8.23 0.22 -2.73
N THR A 84 -8.60 1.40 -3.25
CA THR A 84 -9.30 1.52 -4.53
C THR A 84 -8.49 0.94 -5.69
N GLY A 85 -7.17 1.04 -5.61
CA GLY A 85 -6.18 0.36 -6.44
C GLY A 85 -5.16 -0.38 -5.59
N VAL A 86 -4.09 -0.84 -6.24
CA VAL A 86 -2.95 -1.47 -5.58
C VAL A 86 -1.67 -0.82 -6.06
N GLY A 87 -0.95 -0.20 -5.11
CA GLY A 87 0.31 0.46 -5.36
C GLY A 87 1.41 -0.12 -4.49
N GLY A 88 2.65 0.14 -4.90
CA GLY A 88 3.83 -0.18 -4.12
C GLY A 88 4.84 0.96 -4.12
N GLY A 89 5.79 0.90 -3.19
CA GLY A 89 6.91 1.82 -3.12
C GLY A 89 8.11 1.11 -2.53
N ILE A 90 9.30 1.40 -3.07
CA ILE A 90 10.55 0.81 -2.61
C ILE A 90 11.35 1.90 -1.91
N VAL A 91 11.82 1.60 -0.70
CA VAL A 91 12.74 2.46 0.04
C VAL A 91 13.98 1.66 0.38
N VAL A 92 15.15 2.22 0.08
CA VAL A 92 16.48 1.67 0.41
C VAL A 92 17.24 2.72 1.21
N ASP A 93 17.67 2.36 2.41
CA ASP A 93 18.42 3.22 3.33
C ASP A 93 17.76 4.61 3.54
N GLY A 94 16.44 4.61 3.73
CA GLY A 94 15.67 5.85 3.95
C GLY A 94 15.35 6.64 2.68
N ARG A 95 15.73 6.16 1.49
CA ARG A 95 15.53 6.86 0.22
C ARG A 95 14.62 6.09 -0.72
N CYS A 96 13.62 6.76 -1.29
CA CYS A 96 12.77 6.15 -2.30
C CYS A 96 13.58 5.78 -3.54
N LEU A 97 13.46 4.53 -3.96
CA LEU A 97 13.96 4.07 -5.25
C LEU A 97 12.91 4.43 -6.31
N LEU A 98 13.23 5.39 -7.18
CA LEU A 98 12.33 5.84 -8.25
C LEU A 98 12.47 5.01 -9.54
N GLY A 99 13.69 4.50 -9.80
CA GLY A 99 14.03 3.80 -11.04
C GLY A 99 14.14 4.72 -12.26
N ALA A 100 14.68 4.20 -13.36
CA ALA A 100 14.98 4.98 -14.57
C ALA A 100 13.74 5.59 -15.25
N ASN A 101 12.59 4.93 -15.11
CA ASN A 101 11.33 5.35 -15.72
C ASN A 101 10.33 5.92 -14.69
N LEU A 102 10.76 6.15 -13.45
CA LEU A 102 9.91 6.64 -12.35
C LEU A 102 8.71 5.74 -12.00
N ILE A 103 8.84 4.43 -12.26
CA ILE A 103 7.81 3.40 -12.00
C ILE A 103 8.31 2.29 -11.07
N ALA A 104 9.43 2.49 -10.39
CA ALA A 104 9.88 1.50 -9.42
C ALA A 104 8.84 1.37 -8.30
N GLY A 105 8.44 0.14 -7.99
CA GLY A 105 7.37 -0.11 -7.02
C GLY A 105 5.97 -0.27 -7.62
N GLU A 106 5.78 -0.10 -8.94
CA GLU A 106 4.52 -0.37 -9.67
C GLU A 106 4.17 -1.88 -9.77
N TRP A 107 4.35 -2.59 -8.64
CA TRP A 107 4.10 -4.01 -8.45
C TRP A 107 2.65 -4.40 -8.73
N GLY A 108 1.69 -3.51 -8.44
CA GLY A 108 0.26 -3.72 -8.71
C GLY A 108 -0.07 -4.02 -10.18
N HIS A 109 0.77 -3.56 -11.12
CA HIS A 109 0.59 -3.78 -12.55
C HIS A 109 1.37 -4.96 -13.13
N ASN A 110 2.04 -5.75 -12.27
CA ASN A 110 2.61 -7.04 -12.64
C ASN A 110 1.55 -8.13 -12.58
N PRO A 111 1.66 -9.21 -13.37
CA PRO A 111 0.69 -10.30 -13.31
C PRO A 111 0.73 -11.02 -11.96
N LEU A 112 -0.43 -11.43 -11.45
CA LEU A 112 -0.52 -12.32 -10.30
C LEU A 112 0.17 -13.65 -10.65
N PRO A 113 1.18 -14.10 -9.88
CA PRO A 113 1.94 -15.30 -10.18
C PRO A 113 1.15 -16.57 -9.80
N TRP A 114 1.53 -17.69 -10.43
CA TRP A 114 0.97 -19.03 -10.18
C TRP A 114 -0.57 -19.06 -10.22
N LEU A 115 -1.16 -18.56 -11.31
CA LEU A 115 -2.61 -18.59 -11.52
C LEU A 115 -3.16 -20.02 -11.49
N GLY A 116 -4.27 -20.21 -10.79
CA GLY A 116 -5.06 -21.43 -10.89
C GLY A 116 -5.81 -21.52 -12.22
N PRO A 117 -6.29 -22.72 -12.61
CA PRO A 117 -7.07 -22.91 -13.83
C PRO A 117 -8.28 -21.96 -13.95
N ASP A 118 -9.00 -21.75 -12.84
CA ASP A 118 -10.18 -20.90 -12.76
C ASP A 118 -9.86 -19.39 -12.67
N GLU A 119 -8.58 -19.03 -12.71
CA GLU A 119 -8.10 -17.65 -12.66
C GLU A 119 -7.52 -17.19 -13.99
N TRP A 120 -7.33 -18.09 -14.95
CA TRP A 120 -6.85 -17.76 -16.30
C TRP A 120 -8.01 -17.23 -17.19
N PRO A 121 -7.80 -16.19 -18.01
CA PRO A 121 -6.58 -15.40 -18.24
C PRO A 121 -6.42 -14.19 -17.29
N GLY A 122 -7.24 -14.12 -16.25
CA GLY A 122 -7.32 -13.01 -15.32
C GLY A 122 -8.20 -11.85 -15.81
N PRO A 123 -8.69 -11.03 -14.85
CA PRO A 123 -9.52 -9.88 -15.14
C PRO A 123 -8.74 -8.82 -15.93
N PRO A 124 -9.42 -8.00 -16.75
CA PRO A 124 -8.80 -6.86 -17.40
C PRO A 124 -8.31 -5.83 -16.36
N CYS A 125 -7.17 -5.19 -16.65
CA CYS A 125 -6.66 -4.05 -15.90
C CYS A 125 -6.71 -2.80 -16.77
N TYR A 126 -6.91 -1.63 -16.15
CA TYR A 126 -6.99 -0.36 -16.89
C TYR A 126 -5.68 -0.01 -17.62
N CYS A 127 -4.55 -0.58 -17.19
CA CYS A 127 -3.26 -0.39 -17.86
C CYS A 127 -3.17 -1.09 -19.24
N GLY A 128 -4.26 -1.72 -19.71
CA GLY A 128 -4.33 -2.42 -20.99
C GLY A 128 -3.88 -3.88 -20.95
N LYS A 129 -3.48 -4.39 -19.78
CA LYS A 129 -3.07 -5.80 -19.57
C LYS A 129 -4.17 -6.60 -18.86
N ARG A 130 -3.90 -7.87 -18.55
CA ARG A 130 -4.79 -8.77 -17.81
C ARG A 130 -4.06 -9.40 -16.64
N GLY A 131 -4.83 -9.74 -15.61
CA GLY A 131 -4.34 -10.48 -14.45
C GLY A 131 -3.37 -9.70 -13.58
N CYS A 132 -3.30 -8.37 -13.71
CA CYS A 132 -2.49 -7.53 -12.84
C CYS A 132 -2.89 -7.74 -11.37
N VAL A 133 -1.93 -7.73 -10.45
CA VAL A 133 -2.14 -7.88 -9.00
C VAL A 133 -3.26 -6.97 -8.49
N GLU A 134 -3.31 -5.71 -8.95
CA GLU A 134 -4.38 -4.76 -8.61
C GLU A 134 -5.79 -5.26 -8.95
N ALA A 135 -5.92 -5.90 -10.11
CA ALA A 135 -7.20 -6.39 -10.61
C ALA A 135 -7.75 -7.56 -9.78
N TRP A 136 -6.95 -8.07 -8.83
CA TRP A 136 -7.32 -9.09 -7.85
C TRP A 136 -7.38 -8.57 -6.41
N LEU A 137 -6.48 -7.66 -6.03
CA LEU A 137 -6.23 -7.29 -4.63
C LEU A 137 -6.76 -5.91 -4.21
N SER A 138 -7.29 -5.11 -5.14
CA SER A 138 -8.02 -3.89 -4.80
C SER A 138 -9.36 -4.20 -4.14
N GLY A 139 -9.90 -3.26 -3.36
CA GLY A 139 -11.23 -3.37 -2.74
C GLY A 139 -12.34 -3.67 -3.77
N PRO A 140 -12.44 -2.91 -4.87
CA PRO A 140 -13.41 -3.20 -5.93
C PRO A 140 -13.21 -4.59 -6.56
N ALA A 141 -11.97 -5.08 -6.66
CA ALA A 141 -11.70 -6.44 -7.15
C ALA A 141 -12.17 -7.51 -6.16
N PHE A 142 -11.99 -7.29 -4.86
CA PHE A 142 -12.46 -8.17 -3.80
C PHE A 142 -13.99 -8.26 -3.77
N GLU A 143 -14.68 -7.12 -3.86
CA GLU A 143 -16.14 -7.04 -3.93
C GLU A 143 -16.68 -7.75 -5.17
N ARG A 144 -16.06 -7.52 -6.33
CA ARG A 144 -16.43 -8.18 -7.59
C ARG A 144 -16.24 -9.70 -7.51
N ASP A 145 -15.12 -10.18 -7.00
CA ASP A 145 -14.86 -11.62 -6.85
C ASP A 145 -15.92 -12.29 -5.95
N HIS A 146 -16.35 -11.62 -4.87
CA HIS A 146 -17.43 -12.12 -4.04
C HIS A 146 -18.75 -12.21 -4.80
N ALA A 147 -19.14 -11.14 -5.49
CA ALA A 147 -20.39 -11.10 -6.24
C ALA A 147 -20.43 -12.15 -7.36
N GLU A 148 -19.34 -12.32 -8.11
CA GLU A 148 -19.23 -13.31 -9.19
C GLU A 148 -19.32 -14.75 -8.67
N ARG A 149 -18.78 -15.03 -7.48
CA ARG A 149 -18.70 -16.40 -6.94
C ARG A 149 -19.91 -16.80 -6.10
N THR A 150 -20.60 -15.83 -5.51
CA THR A 150 -21.75 -16.09 -4.61
C THR A 150 -23.09 -15.64 -5.17
N GLY A 151 -23.08 -14.74 -6.18
CA GLY A 151 -24.28 -14.07 -6.68
C GLY A 151 -24.78 -12.91 -5.79
N VAL A 152 -24.07 -12.58 -4.70
CA VAL A 152 -24.48 -11.54 -3.74
C VAL A 152 -23.52 -10.36 -3.81
N ALA A 153 -24.04 -9.16 -4.01
CA ALA A 153 -23.25 -7.93 -3.98
C ALA A 153 -23.17 -7.40 -2.53
N LEU A 154 -21.96 -7.34 -2.00
CA LEU A 154 -21.63 -6.79 -0.69
C LEU A 154 -20.40 -5.88 -0.82
N SER A 155 -20.31 -4.86 0.03
CA SER A 155 -19.09 -4.07 0.18
C SER A 155 -17.98 -4.89 0.85
N GLY A 156 -16.72 -4.47 0.68
CA GLY A 156 -15.57 -5.17 1.27
C GLY A 156 -15.70 -5.32 2.80
N ARG A 157 -16.28 -4.32 3.46
CA ARG A 157 -16.56 -4.37 4.90
C ARG A 157 -17.62 -5.42 5.24
N GLU A 158 -18.73 -5.43 4.53
CA GLU A 158 -19.82 -6.40 4.75
C GLU A 158 -19.35 -7.83 4.48
N ILE A 159 -18.48 -8.06 3.48
CA ILE A 159 -17.88 -9.38 3.23
C ILE A 159 -17.05 -9.82 4.44
N VAL A 160 -16.20 -8.94 4.98
CA VAL A 160 -15.37 -9.28 6.15
C VAL A 160 -16.22 -9.56 7.39
N GLU A 161 -17.26 -8.75 7.63
CA GLU A 161 -18.20 -8.95 8.73
C GLU A 161 -18.99 -10.26 8.57
N ALA A 162 -19.46 -10.58 7.36
CA ALA A 162 -20.15 -11.83 7.06
C ALA A 162 -19.25 -13.06 7.26
N ALA A 163 -17.99 -12.98 6.82
CA ALA A 163 -17.01 -14.05 7.03
C ALA A 163 -16.76 -14.29 8.53
N ALA A 164 -16.65 -13.23 9.33
CA ALA A 164 -16.53 -13.32 10.79
C ALA A 164 -17.81 -13.90 11.44
N GLY A 165 -18.97 -13.65 10.84
CA GLY A 165 -20.26 -14.25 11.21
C GLY A 165 -20.44 -15.71 10.78
N GLY A 166 -19.46 -16.30 10.09
CA GLY A 166 -19.49 -17.70 9.64
C GLY A 166 -20.14 -17.94 8.28
N ASP A 167 -20.39 -16.89 7.48
CA ASP A 167 -20.90 -17.05 6.11
C ASP A 167 -19.86 -17.80 5.24
N PRO A 168 -20.22 -18.95 4.65
CA PRO A 168 -19.25 -19.77 3.90
C PRO A 168 -18.81 -19.11 2.59
N GLY A 169 -19.66 -18.30 1.95
CA GLY A 169 -19.32 -17.60 0.71
C GLY A 169 -18.30 -16.49 0.94
N ALA A 170 -18.52 -15.68 1.98
CA ALA A 170 -17.63 -14.63 2.41
C ALA A 170 -16.29 -15.19 2.93
N ALA A 171 -16.32 -16.28 3.72
CA ALA A 171 -15.11 -16.97 4.16
C ALA A 171 -14.29 -17.49 2.97
N ALA A 172 -14.95 -18.05 1.96
CA ALA A 172 -14.27 -18.49 0.72
C ALA A 172 -13.67 -17.33 -0.07
N THR A 173 -14.36 -16.18 -0.15
CA THR A 173 -13.79 -14.96 -0.77
C THR A 173 -12.54 -14.49 -0.02
N LEU A 174 -12.58 -14.44 1.31
CA LEU A 174 -11.44 -14.02 2.11
C LEU A 174 -10.25 -14.98 1.95
N ALA A 175 -10.50 -16.29 1.91
CA ALA A 175 -9.46 -17.29 1.67
C ALA A 175 -8.77 -17.10 0.30
N ARG A 176 -9.54 -16.86 -0.78
CA ARG A 176 -8.98 -16.55 -2.10
C ARG A 176 -8.17 -15.25 -2.07
N TYR A 177 -8.66 -14.23 -1.38
CA TYR A 177 -7.95 -12.95 -1.25
C TYR A 177 -6.59 -13.12 -0.55
N HIS A 178 -6.55 -13.84 0.58
CA HIS A 178 -5.32 -14.15 1.30
C HIS A 178 -4.33 -14.92 0.43
N ASP A 179 -4.78 -15.97 -0.25
CA ASP A 179 -3.97 -16.79 -1.15
C ASP A 179 -3.33 -15.94 -2.27
N ARG A 180 -4.11 -15.09 -2.92
CA ARG A 180 -3.63 -14.18 -3.97
C ARG A 180 -2.63 -13.16 -3.42
N LEU A 181 -2.87 -12.61 -2.23
CA LEU A 181 -1.92 -11.70 -1.58
C LEU A 181 -0.59 -12.40 -1.27
N GLY A 182 -0.65 -13.62 -0.72
CA GLY A 182 0.54 -14.43 -0.45
C GLY A 182 1.36 -14.71 -1.70
N ARG A 183 0.72 -15.14 -2.80
CA ARG A 183 1.37 -15.34 -4.10
C ARG A 183 2.02 -14.06 -4.62
N ALA A 184 1.28 -12.95 -4.61
CA ALA A 184 1.78 -11.68 -5.11
C ALA A 184 3.00 -11.21 -4.30
N LEU A 185 2.93 -11.27 -2.97
CA LEU A 185 4.04 -10.86 -2.10
C LEU A 185 5.24 -11.80 -2.20
N ALA A 186 5.04 -13.10 -2.42
CA ALA A 186 6.15 -14.04 -2.57
C ALA A 186 6.98 -13.73 -3.83
N SER A 187 6.34 -13.33 -4.93
CA SER A 187 7.09 -12.89 -6.12
C SER A 187 7.91 -11.62 -5.87
N LEU A 188 7.40 -10.71 -5.03
CA LEU A 188 8.12 -9.52 -4.60
C LEU A 188 9.34 -9.90 -3.75
N VAL A 189 9.15 -10.75 -2.75
CA VAL A 189 10.24 -11.16 -1.85
C VAL A 189 11.32 -11.93 -2.61
N ASN A 190 10.95 -12.85 -3.51
CA ASN A 190 11.92 -13.56 -4.34
C ASN A 190 12.74 -12.63 -5.26
N LEU A 191 12.24 -11.43 -5.57
CA LEU A 191 12.90 -10.48 -6.47
C LEU A 191 13.69 -9.39 -5.75
N LEU A 192 13.09 -8.80 -4.70
CA LEU A 192 13.63 -7.64 -3.99
C LEU A 192 14.26 -8.00 -2.64
N ASP A 193 13.80 -9.08 -2.02
CA ASP A 193 14.21 -9.54 -0.69
C ASP A 193 14.22 -8.43 0.39
N PRO A 194 13.07 -7.77 0.65
CA PRO A 194 13.02 -6.66 1.61
C PRO A 194 13.10 -7.16 3.06
N ASP A 195 13.63 -6.33 3.96
CA ASP A 195 13.57 -6.58 5.41
C ASP A 195 12.11 -6.58 5.91
N VAL A 196 11.29 -5.72 5.32
CA VAL A 196 9.89 -5.55 5.72
C VAL A 196 9.00 -5.11 4.56
N VAL A 197 7.82 -5.73 4.52
CA VAL A 197 6.67 -5.32 3.71
C VAL A 197 5.66 -4.64 4.63
N VAL A 198 5.30 -3.40 4.33
CA VAL A 198 4.33 -2.62 5.12
C VAL A 198 3.02 -2.50 4.37
N LEU A 199 1.96 -3.11 4.89
CA LEU A 199 0.61 -3.08 4.32
C LEU A 199 -0.16 -1.84 4.81
N GLY A 200 -0.54 -0.98 3.87
CA GLY A 200 -1.42 0.17 4.07
C GLY A 200 -2.68 0.11 3.19
N GLY A 201 -3.48 1.17 3.23
CA GLY A 201 -4.76 1.26 2.52
C GLY A 201 -5.92 0.57 3.25
N GLY A 202 -7.15 0.80 2.79
CA GLY A 202 -8.37 0.35 3.47
C GLY A 202 -8.45 -1.17 3.68
N MET A 203 -7.95 -1.97 2.73
CA MET A 203 -7.97 -3.43 2.82
C MET A 203 -6.96 -3.97 3.84
N SER A 204 -5.92 -3.19 4.19
CA SER A 204 -4.99 -3.58 5.26
C SER A 204 -5.63 -3.66 6.65
N ASN A 205 -6.88 -3.18 6.78
CA ASN A 205 -7.65 -3.25 8.02
C ASN A 205 -8.31 -4.62 8.27
N ILE A 206 -8.25 -5.53 7.29
CA ILE A 206 -8.70 -6.92 7.47
C ILE A 206 -7.88 -7.56 8.61
N ALA A 207 -8.59 -8.09 9.61
CA ALA A 207 -7.95 -8.71 10.77
C ALA A 207 -7.14 -9.95 10.35
N GLY A 208 -5.91 -10.07 10.85
CA GLY A 208 -5.04 -11.21 10.57
C GLY A 208 -4.38 -11.19 9.19
N LEU A 209 -4.53 -10.11 8.40
CA LEU A 209 -4.03 -10.07 7.03
C LEU A 209 -2.49 -10.21 6.94
N PRO A 210 -1.67 -9.49 7.75
CA PRO A 210 -0.22 -9.68 7.73
C PRO A 210 0.22 -11.11 8.08
N GLU A 211 -0.45 -11.73 9.07
CA GLU A 211 -0.16 -13.09 9.54
C GLU A 211 -0.52 -14.12 8.47
N ALA A 212 -1.71 -13.98 7.87
CA ALA A 212 -2.15 -14.85 6.78
C ALA A 212 -1.23 -14.73 5.56
N ALA A 213 -0.87 -13.50 5.18
CA ALA A 213 0.08 -13.25 4.09
C ALA A 213 1.43 -13.92 4.38
N SER A 214 2.01 -13.71 5.57
CA SER A 214 3.29 -14.29 5.98
C SER A 214 3.30 -15.81 5.93
N ALA A 215 2.23 -16.47 6.40
CA ALA A 215 2.11 -17.91 6.37
C ALA A 215 2.04 -18.47 4.93
N LEU A 216 1.41 -17.72 4.02
CA LEU A 216 1.24 -18.12 2.63
C LEU A 216 2.48 -17.87 1.77
N LEU A 217 3.31 -16.89 2.14
CA LEU A 217 4.61 -16.65 1.49
C LEU A 217 5.45 -17.92 1.42
N LEU A 218 5.52 -18.67 2.53
CA LEU A 218 6.37 -19.84 2.69
C LEU A 218 6.15 -20.92 1.62
N ARG A 219 4.97 -20.95 0.98
CA ARG A 219 4.67 -21.92 -0.10
C ARG A 219 5.36 -21.60 -1.42
N HIS A 220 5.81 -20.36 -1.58
CA HIS A 220 6.21 -19.79 -2.86
C HIS A 220 7.61 -19.14 -2.83
N LEU A 221 8.20 -19.00 -1.65
CA LEU A 221 9.55 -18.46 -1.50
C LEU A 221 10.62 -19.48 -1.87
N PHE A 222 11.66 -19.01 -2.55
CA PHE A 222 12.82 -19.84 -2.89
C PHE A 222 13.50 -20.43 -1.63
N ALA A 223 13.64 -19.62 -0.57
CA ALA A 223 14.35 -19.99 0.65
C ALA A 223 13.54 -20.87 1.62
N ALA A 224 12.21 -20.99 1.45
CA ALA A 224 11.33 -21.60 2.46
C ALA A 224 11.41 -23.13 2.56
N GLY A 225 12.33 -23.78 1.84
CA GLY A 225 12.58 -25.22 1.88
C GLY A 225 13.88 -25.65 2.56
N ALA A 226 14.69 -24.73 3.07
CA ALA A 226 15.90 -25.06 3.80
C ALA A 226 15.60 -25.10 5.31
N ASP A 227 15.74 -26.27 5.94
CA ASP A 227 15.53 -26.49 7.39
C ASP A 227 16.43 -25.61 8.30
N SER A 228 17.32 -24.81 7.71
CA SER A 228 18.37 -24.05 8.40
C SER A 228 18.16 -22.54 8.49
N ASP A 229 17.27 -21.92 7.68
CA ASP A 229 17.11 -20.45 7.70
C ASP A 229 15.64 -20.01 7.65
N PRO A 230 15.14 -19.30 8.68
CA PRO A 230 13.79 -18.75 8.67
C PRO A 230 13.70 -17.59 7.67
N VAL A 231 12.53 -17.44 7.04
CA VAL A 231 12.22 -16.27 6.22
C VAL A 231 12.25 -15.01 7.09
N ALA A 232 13.21 -14.13 6.83
CA ALA A 232 13.48 -12.95 7.64
C ALA A 232 12.54 -11.77 7.30
N THR A 233 12.03 -11.69 6.07
CA THR A 233 11.12 -10.63 5.65
C THR A 233 9.88 -10.59 6.53
N ARG A 234 9.67 -9.46 7.21
CA ARG A 234 8.47 -9.24 8.03
C ARG A 234 7.34 -8.69 7.17
N VAL A 235 6.11 -9.17 7.37
CA VAL A 235 4.92 -8.50 6.83
C VAL A 235 4.18 -7.84 7.99
N VAL A 236 4.00 -6.53 7.93
CA VAL A 236 3.40 -5.74 9.01
C VAL A 236 2.34 -4.80 8.46
N ARG A 237 1.43 -4.36 9.32
CA ARG A 237 0.49 -3.28 8.98
C ARG A 237 1.11 -1.92 9.24
N ALA A 238 0.74 -0.92 8.44
CA ALA A 238 1.18 0.45 8.63
C ALA A 238 0.72 1.01 9.99
N ALA A 239 1.66 1.54 10.77
CA ALA A 239 1.42 1.99 12.15
C ALA A 239 0.52 3.24 12.25
N HIS A 240 0.50 4.08 11.21
CA HIS A 240 -0.24 5.35 11.22
C HIS A 240 -1.46 5.34 10.30
N GLY A 241 -1.91 4.16 9.83
CA GLY A 241 -3.07 4.02 8.95
C GLY A 241 -2.99 4.97 7.74
N ASP A 242 -4.08 5.70 7.48
CA ASP A 242 -4.18 6.71 6.41
C ASP A 242 -3.15 7.86 6.49
N ALA A 243 -2.47 8.05 7.63
CA ALA A 243 -1.44 9.09 7.77
C ALA A 243 -0.05 8.60 7.35
N SER A 244 0.12 7.32 7.04
CA SER A 244 1.44 6.73 6.76
C SER A 244 2.05 7.28 5.46
N GLY A 245 1.23 7.52 4.42
CA GLY A 245 1.67 8.11 3.15
C GLY A 245 2.21 9.53 3.34
N VAL A 246 1.40 10.41 3.95
CA VAL A 246 1.80 11.80 4.22
C VAL A 246 3.01 11.90 5.15
N ARG A 247 3.13 11.04 6.17
CA ARG A 247 4.31 11.03 7.05
C ARG A 247 5.55 10.59 6.28
N GLY A 248 5.44 9.53 5.46
CA GLY A 248 6.53 9.08 4.59
C GLY A 248 7.04 10.16 3.65
N ALA A 249 6.11 10.85 3.00
CA ALA A 249 6.41 12.00 2.15
C ALA A 249 7.18 13.10 2.90
N ALA A 250 6.78 13.42 4.13
CA ALA A 250 7.40 14.49 4.92
C ALA A 250 8.89 14.21 5.22
N TRP A 251 9.27 12.93 5.35
CA TRP A 251 10.63 12.52 5.68
C TRP A 251 11.57 12.45 4.46
N LEU A 252 11.07 12.64 3.24
CA LEU A 252 11.91 12.62 2.03
C LEU A 252 12.96 13.73 2.00
N TRP A 253 12.68 14.85 2.67
CA TRP A 253 13.57 16.00 2.70
C TRP A 253 13.93 16.38 4.13
N PRO A 254 15.19 16.77 4.40
CA PRO A 254 15.58 17.30 5.69
C PRO A 254 14.79 18.58 6.00
N ALA A 255 14.61 18.90 7.28
CA ALA A 255 14.05 20.19 7.67
C ALA A 255 15.03 21.30 7.26
N ILE A 256 14.52 22.49 6.92
CA ILE A 256 15.36 23.68 6.71
C ILE A 256 16.03 24.00 8.05
N THR A 257 17.36 24.01 8.07
CA THR A 257 18.19 24.49 9.20
C THR A 257 18.33 26.00 9.19
#